data_AF-A0AAN8GQF9-F1
#
_entry.id   AF-A0AAN8GQF9-F1
#
_cell.length_a   1.000
_cell.length_b   1.000
_cell.length_c   1.000
_cell.angle_alpha   90.00
_cell.angle_beta   90.00
_cell.angle_gamma   90.00
#
_symmetry.space_group_name_H-M   'P 1'
#
loop_
_entity.id
_entity.type
_entity.pdbx_description
1 polymer ?
#
loop_
_entity_poly.entity_id
_entity_poly.type
_entity_poly.pdbx_seq_one_letter_code
_entity_poly.pdbx_strand_id
1 'polypeptide(L)' 'MDTVAESVCCREIPAVTRTMEEDGVHSCIIDHPGFRSGCLDIWVLRIAYYGYRQHYAISSKRAMIKPYKHYLQ' A
#
# COMPACT_ATOMS: atom_id res chain seq x y z
N MET A 1 -10.86 -8.68 19.76
CA MET A 1 -10.74 -7.73 18.63
C MET A 1 -11.08 -8.57 17.42
N ASP A 2 -12.34 -8.55 16.98
CA ASP A 2 -12.73 -9.29 15.79
C ASP A 2 -12.11 -8.56 14.60
N THR A 3 -10.98 -9.07 14.13
CA THR A 3 -10.30 -8.52 12.97
C THR A 3 -11.13 -8.88 11.75
N VAL A 4 -11.45 -7.89 10.92
CA VAL A 4 -12.06 -8.11 9.61
C VAL A 4 -11.19 -9.11 8.84
N ALA A 5 -11.82 -10.12 8.22
CA ALA A 5 -11.11 -11.09 7.41
C ALA A 5 -10.34 -10.36 6.29
N GLU A 6 -9.05 -10.66 6.17
CA GLU A 6 -8.23 -10.09 5.11
C GLU A 6 -8.72 -10.56 3.74
N SER A 7 -8.73 -9.64 2.76
CA SER A 7 -9.01 -9.99 1.38
C SER A 7 -7.85 -10.79 0.78
N VAL A 8 -8.16 -11.89 0.12
CA VAL A 8 -7.18 -12.74 -0.57
C VAL A 8 -6.94 -12.24 -2.00
N CYS A 9 -7.93 -11.60 -2.61
CA CYS A 9 -7.87 -11.14 -4.00
C CYS A 9 -8.10 -9.63 -4.12
N CYS A 10 -7.33 -8.97 -5.00
CA CYS A 10 -7.51 -7.56 -5.33
C CYS A 10 -8.92 -7.20 -5.83
N ARG A 11 -9.67 -8.19 -6.33
CA ARG A 11 -11.05 -8.01 -6.81
C ARG A 11 -12.11 -8.03 -5.71
N GLU A 12 -11.75 -8.42 -4.49
CA GLU A 12 -12.66 -8.41 -3.34
C GLU A 12 -12.80 -7.01 -2.75
N ILE A 13 -11.95 -6.07 -3.15
CA ILE A 13 -11.92 -4.69 -2.66
C ILE A 13 -12.48 -3.77 -3.77
N PRO A 14 -13.71 -3.24 -3.65
CA PRO A 14 -14.36 -2.46 -4.70
C PRO A 14 -13.59 -1.20 -5.14
N ALA A 15 -12.82 -0.61 -4.22
CA ALA A 15 -11.98 0.54 -4.55
C ALA A 15 -10.82 0.15 -5.48
N VAL A 16 -10.24 -1.05 -5.28
CA VAL A 16 -9.14 -1.56 -6.11
C VAL A 16 -9.65 -1.93 -7.49
N THR A 17 -10.79 -2.60 -7.59
CA THR A 17 -11.40 -2.93 -8.89
C THR A 17 -11.72 -1.68 -9.69
N ARG A 18 -12.26 -0.63 -9.06
CA ARG A 18 -12.57 0.62 -9.75
C ARG A 18 -11.31 1.28 -10.34
N THR A 19 -10.23 1.36 -9.56
CA THR A 19 -8.94 1.89 -10.07
C THR A 19 -8.42 1.06 -11.24
N MET A 20 -8.54 -0.27 -11.18
CA MET A 20 -8.16 -1.13 -12.30
C MET A 20 -9.01 -0.87 -13.55
N GLU A 21 -10.32 -0.70 -13.39
CA GLU A 21 -11.26 -0.44 -14.50
C GLU A 21 -11.03 0.93 -15.16
N GLU A 22 -10.73 1.96 -14.36
CA GLU A 22 -10.45 3.32 -14.85
C GLU A 22 -9.29 3.36 -15.85
N ASP A 23 -8.25 2.54 -15.63
CA ASP A 23 -7.07 2.43 -16.50
C ASP A 23 -7.11 1.21 -17.45
N GLY A 24 -8.27 0.56 -17.61
CA GLY A 24 -8.47 -0.54 -18.55
C GLY A 24 -7.75 -1.85 -18.18
N VAL A 25 -7.41 -2.04 -16.91
CA VAL A 25 -6.71 -3.22 -16.39
C VAL A 25 -7.74 -4.24 -15.93
N HIS A 26 -7.87 -5.36 -16.64
CA HIS A 26 -8.89 -6.38 -16.32
C HIS A 26 -8.34 -7.65 -15.69
N SER A 27 -7.02 -7.81 -15.56
CA SER A 27 -6.36 -9.01 -15.03
C SER A 27 -6.16 -8.92 -13.52
N CYS A 28 -5.21 -8.11 -13.06
CA CYS A 28 -4.79 -8.01 -11.66
C CYS A 28 -4.26 -6.60 -11.36
N ILE A 29 -4.38 -6.16 -10.11
CA ILE A 29 -3.87 -4.85 -9.68
C ILE A 29 -2.35 -4.69 -9.89
N ILE A 30 -1.59 -5.79 -9.89
CA ILE A 30 -0.14 -5.75 -10.11
C ILE A 30 0.23 -5.35 -11.54
N ASP A 31 -0.69 -5.55 -12.49
CA ASP A 31 -0.51 -5.17 -13.90
C ASP A 31 -0.87 -3.70 -14.14
N HIS A 32 -1.38 -3.01 -13.12
CA HIS A 32 -1.73 -1.60 -13.23
C HIS A 32 -0.46 -0.75 -13.47
N PRO A 33 -0.47 0.19 -14.42
CA PRO A 33 0.72 0.95 -14.80
C PRO A 33 1.33 1.73 -13.61
N GLY A 34 0.49 2.19 -12.68
CA GLY A 34 0.92 2.86 -11.46
C GLY A 34 1.39 1.95 -10.32
N PHE A 35 1.20 0.62 -10.40
CA PHE A 35 1.48 -0.26 -9.25
C PHE A 35 2.97 -0.33 -8.92
N ARG A 36 3.83 -0.52 -9.93
CA ARG A 36 5.26 -0.66 -9.72
C ARG A 36 5.89 0.64 -9.21
N SER A 37 5.55 1.77 -9.82
CA SER A 37 6.08 3.08 -9.41
C SER A 37 5.46 3.60 -8.11
N GLY A 38 4.20 3.30 -7.83
CA GLY A 38 3.50 3.78 -6.64
C GLY A 38 3.70 2.92 -5.39
N CYS A 39 3.72 1.59 -5.55
CA CYS A 39 3.71 0.66 -4.42
C CYS A 39 5.04 -0.07 -4.21
N LEU A 40 5.89 -0.18 -5.24
CA LEU A 40 7.16 -0.92 -5.16
C LEU A 40 8.41 -0.03 -5.26
N ASP A 41 8.28 1.25 -5.58
CA ASP A 41 9.40 2.18 -5.61
C ASP A 41 9.81 2.59 -4.18
N ILE A 42 11.08 2.37 -3.84
CA ILE A 42 11.59 2.60 -2.48
C ILE A 42 11.56 4.07 -2.07
N TRP A 43 11.71 5.00 -3.01
CA TRP A 43 11.67 6.42 -2.72
C TRP A 43 10.24 6.88 -2.48
N VAL A 44 9.29 6.39 -3.27
CA VAL A 44 7.85 6.65 -3.05
C VAL A 44 7.41 6.12 -1.69
N LEU A 45 7.80 4.89 -1.33
CA LEU A 45 7.50 4.31 -0.02
C LEU A 45 8.10 5.11 1.14
N ARG A 46 9.32 5.64 0.99
CA ARG A 46 9.95 6.52 1.99
C ARG A 46 9.18 7.84 2.14
N ILE A 47 8.78 8.46 1.03
CA ILE A 47 7.98 9.70 1.04
C ILE A 47 6.63 9.46 1.74
N ALA A 48 5.93 8.39 1.36
CA ALA A 48 4.66 8.00 1.98
C ALA A 48 4.81 7.79 3.50
N TYR A 49 5.90 7.16 3.94
CA TYR A 49 6.21 6.99 5.35
C TYR A 49 6.45 8.32 6.08
N TYR A 50 7.22 9.25 5.50
CA TYR A 50 7.43 10.56 6.11
C TYR A 50 6.13 11.36 6.19
N GLY A 51 5.30 11.32 5.15
CA GLY A 51 3.96 11.92 5.16
C GLY A 51 3.08 11.33 6.25
N TYR A 52 3.00 10.00 6.33
CA TYR A 52 2.30 9.31 7.41
C TYR A 52 2.80 9.77 8.79
N ARG A 53 4.12 9.83 9.00
CA ARG A 53 4.68 10.30 10.27
C ARG A 53 4.31 11.75 10.58
N GLN A 54 4.31 12.64 9.61
CA GLN A 54 3.93 14.03 9.83
C GLN A 54 2.48 14.15 10.32
N HIS A 55 1.57 13.35 9.74
CA HIS A 55 0.15 13.40 10.09
C HIS A 55 -0.19 12.64 11.38
N TYR A 56 0.54 11.57 11.71
CA TYR A 56 0.16 10.65 12.79
C TYR A 56 1.19 10.51 13.93
N ALA A 57 2.48 10.87 13.73
CA ALA A 57 3.52 10.68 14.74
C ALA A 57 3.60 11.79 15.80
N ILE A 58 2.81 12.87 15.68
CA ILE A 58 2.66 13.85 16.77
C ILE A 58 1.82 13.26 17.92
N SER A 59 1.05 12.19 17.66
CA SER A 59 0.01 11.70 18.58
C SER A 59 0.33 10.36 19.26
N SER A 60 1.44 9.67 18.96
CA SER A 60 1.68 8.34 19.54
C SER A 60 3.15 8.04 19.83
N LYS A 61 3.49 8.05 21.13
CA LYS A 61 4.65 7.34 21.69
C LYS A 61 4.44 5.82 21.67
N ARG A 62 3.97 5.21 20.57
CA ARG A 62 3.93 3.73 20.41
C ARG A 62 3.50 3.33 19.00
N ALA A 63 4.47 3.20 18.10
CA ALA A 63 4.45 2.22 17.01
C ALA A 63 5.79 2.31 16.26
N MET A 64 6.77 1.54 16.75
CA MET A 64 8.01 1.33 16.01
C MET A 64 7.68 0.38 14.85
N ILE A 65 7.41 0.94 13.66
CA ILE A 65 7.30 0.15 12.43
C ILE A 65 8.70 -0.41 12.15
N LYS A 66 8.84 -1.75 12.15
CA LYS A 66 10.12 -2.42 11.88
C LYS A 66 10.63 -1.99 10.49
N PRO A 67 11.92 -1.63 10.34
CA PRO A 67 12.46 -1.24 9.05
C PRO A 67 12.38 -2.42 8.08
N TYR A 68 11.86 -2.15 6.87
CA TYR A 68 11.75 -3.06 5.73
C TYR A 68 13.14 -3.55 5.26
N LYS A 69 13.79 -4.40 6.06
CA LYS A 69 15.12 -4.99 5.80
C LYS A 69 15.09 -6.22 4.88
N HIS A 70 13.94 -6.63 4.36
CA HIS A 70 13.79 -7.92 3.67
C HIS A 70 13.84 -7.87 2.13
N TYR A 71 13.97 -6.69 1.51
CA TYR A 71 13.91 -6.55 0.03
C TYR A 71 15.21 -6.09 -0.63
N LEU A 72 16.34 -6.08 0.09
CA LEU A 72 17.67 -5.79 -0.47
C LEU A 72 18.59 -6.97 -0.14
N GLN A 73 18.69 -7.92 -1.07
CA GLN A 73 19.87 -8.78 -1.24
C GLN A 73 20.65 -8.28 -2.45
#